data_AF-A0A3R1AJ82-F1
#
_entry.id   AF-A0A3R1AJ82-F1
#
_cell.length_a   1.000
_cell.length_b   1.000
_cell.length_c   1.000
_cell.angle_alpha   90.00
_cell.angle_beta   90.00
_cell.angle_gamma   90.00
#
_symmetry.space_group_name_H-M   'P 1'
#
loop_
_entity.id
_entity.type
_entity.pdbx_description
1 polymer ?
#
loop_
_entity_poly.entity_id
_entity_poly.type
_entity_poly.pdbx_seq_one_letter_code
_entity_poly.pdbx_strand_id
1 'polypeptide(L)'
;MALIDELVFTRVRALSVTATLKHMFTELDKTEDILARTALYGKILQAETALDRNIARIESIERTLGTLDIIAVTPAKIIADTEYRAAAREKVKAETDILTSQKQGVTTPMTEIVSTLHDMSHSGRLDDIPEE
;
A
#
# COMPACT_ATOMS: atom_id res chain seq x y z
N MET A 1 4.87 24.67 14.58
CA MET A 1 3.58 24.65 13.87
C MET A 1 3.32 23.20 13.47
N ALA A 2 2.20 22.61 13.86
CA ALA A 2 1.92 21.21 13.50
C ALA A 2 1.50 21.11 12.03
N LEU A 3 1.70 19.94 11.40
CA LEU A 3 1.27 19.70 10.01
C LEU A 3 -0.24 19.94 9.81
N ILE A 4 -1.05 19.64 10.83
CA ILE A 4 -2.49 19.89 10.83
C ILE A 4 -2.79 21.40 10.78
N ASP A 5 -2.05 22.21 11.54
CA ASP A 5 -2.21 23.67 11.52
C ASP A 5 -1.84 24.24 10.15
N GLU A 6 -0.78 23.72 9.53
CA GLU A 6 -0.38 24.10 8.17
C GLU A 6 -1.43 23.72 7.13
N LEU A 7 -2.05 22.54 7.26
CA LEU A 7 -3.14 22.10 6.39
C LEU A 7 -4.33 23.06 6.49
N VAL A 8 -4.77 23.39 7.71
CA VAL A 8 -5.87 24.32 7.94
C VAL A 8 -5.56 25.68 7.34
N PHE A 9 -4.36 26.21 7.60
CA PHE A 9 -3.97 27.51 7.10
C PHE A 9 -3.86 27.56 5.57
N THR A 10 -3.36 26.49 4.94
CA THR A 10 -3.25 26.39 3.48
C THR A 10 -4.63 26.27 2.83
N ARG A 11 -5.59 25.56 3.44
CA ARG A 11 -6.99 25.53 2.99
C ARG A 11 -7.65 26.91 3.08
N VAL A 12 -7.43 27.64 4.16
CA VAL A 12 -7.93 29.02 4.32
C VAL A 12 -7.33 29.94 3.26
N ARG A 13 -6.03 29.81 2.97
CA ARG A 13 -5.37 30.55 1.89
C ARG A 13 -5.96 30.22 0.51
N ALA A 14 -6.18 28.95 0.20
CA ALA A 14 -6.82 28.55 -1.05
C ALA A 14 -8.21 29.19 -1.20
N LEU A 15 -9.05 29.12 -0.16
CA LEU A 15 -10.37 29.76 -0.14
C LEU A 15 -10.28 31.28 -0.34
N SER A 16 -9.32 31.93 0.30
CA SER A 16 -9.09 33.38 0.17
C SER A 16 -8.68 33.77 -1.25
N VAL A 17 -7.83 32.97 -1.90
CA VAL A 17 -7.44 33.16 -3.31
C VAL A 17 -8.63 32.95 -4.23
N THR A 18 -9.45 31.92 -4.01
CA THR A 18 -10.68 31.69 -4.81
C THR A 18 -11.67 32.86 -4.69
N ALA A 19 -11.88 33.39 -3.48
CA ALA A 19 -12.72 34.58 -3.29
C ALA A 19 -12.15 35.79 -4.05
N THR A 20 -10.84 35.99 -3.98
CA THR A 20 -10.13 37.07 -4.69
C THR A 20 -10.26 36.92 -6.21
N LEU A 21 -10.10 35.71 -6.75
CA LEU A 21 -10.29 35.41 -8.17
C LEU A 21 -11.70 35.77 -8.63
N LYS A 22 -12.73 35.41 -7.85
CA LYS A 22 -14.13 35.77 -8.16
C LYS A 22 -14.31 37.30 -8.25
N HIS A 23 -13.71 38.05 -7.33
CA HIS A 23 -13.72 39.51 -7.39
C HIS A 23 -12.99 40.03 -8.63
N MET A 24 -11.81 39.50 -8.95
CA MET A 24 -11.06 39.90 -10.14
C MET A 24 -11.83 39.63 -11.44
N PHE A 25 -12.50 38.50 -11.57
CA PHE A 25 -13.37 38.23 -12.73
C PHE A 25 -14.56 39.18 -12.81
N THR A 26 -15.15 39.55 -11.68
CA THR A 26 -16.25 40.54 -11.62
C THR A 26 -15.76 41.93 -12.06
N GLU A 27 -14.57 42.33 -11.63
CA GLU A 27 -13.98 43.61 -12.04
C GLU A 27 -13.54 43.61 -13.50
N LEU A 28 -13.08 42.48 -14.00
CA LEU A 28 -12.73 42.30 -15.41
C LEU A 28 -13.93 42.51 -16.33
N ASP A 29 -15.12 42.03 -15.95
CA ASP A 29 -16.35 42.22 -16.72
C ASP A 29 -16.74 43.70 -16.85
N LYS A 30 -16.52 44.49 -15.79
CA LYS A 30 -16.81 45.93 -15.74
C LYS A 30 -15.75 46.81 -16.40
N THR A 31 -14.56 46.29 -16.65
CA THR A 31 -13.44 47.09 -17.15
C THR A 31 -13.51 47.20 -18.68
N GLU A 32 -13.71 48.42 -19.20
CA GLU A 32 -13.77 48.69 -20.64
C GLU A 32 -12.39 48.95 -21.26
N ASP A 33 -11.46 49.54 -20.49
CA ASP A 33 -10.10 49.84 -20.97
C ASP A 33 -9.28 48.56 -21.21
N ILE A 34 -8.79 48.41 -22.43
CA ILE A 34 -8.05 47.21 -22.89
C ILE A 34 -6.74 47.03 -22.10
N LEU A 35 -6.04 48.12 -21.77
CA LEU A 35 -4.79 48.04 -21.02
C LEU A 35 -5.05 47.58 -19.57
N ALA A 36 -6.05 48.15 -18.91
CA ALA A 36 -6.49 47.72 -17.59
C ALA A 36 -6.98 46.26 -17.57
N ARG A 37 -7.74 45.83 -18.59
CA ARG A 37 -8.15 44.42 -18.74
C ARG A 37 -6.96 43.48 -18.86
N THR A 38 -5.97 43.83 -19.69
CA THR A 38 -4.76 43.02 -19.89
C THR A 38 -3.96 42.88 -18.60
N ALA A 39 -3.78 43.97 -17.86
CA ALA A 39 -3.13 43.93 -16.55
C ALA A 39 -3.88 43.07 -15.54
N LEU A 40 -5.23 43.13 -15.55
CA LEU A 40 -6.06 42.33 -14.66
C LEU A 40 -6.02 40.84 -15.00
N TYR A 41 -6.04 40.46 -16.28
CA TYR A 41 -5.80 39.09 -16.72
C TYR A 41 -4.45 38.54 -16.24
N GLY A 42 -3.39 39.35 -16.31
CA GLY A 42 -2.07 38.97 -15.77
C GLY A 42 -2.11 38.65 -14.27
N LYS A 43 -2.87 39.43 -13.49
CA LYS A 43 -3.07 39.17 -12.05
C LYS A 43 -3.91 37.93 -11.78
N ILE A 44 -4.95 37.69 -12.59
CA ILE A 44 -5.78 36.48 -12.51
C ILE A 44 -4.91 35.24 -12.74
N LEU A 45 -4.10 35.22 -13.79
CA LEU A 45 -3.20 34.09 -14.08
C LEU A 45 -2.22 33.82 -12.92
N GLN A 46 -1.67 34.87 -12.32
CA GLN A 46 -0.80 34.74 -11.14
C GLN A 46 -1.55 34.16 -9.93
N ALA A 47 -2.79 34.59 -9.70
CA ALA A 47 -3.63 34.09 -8.62
C ALA A 47 -4.07 32.63 -8.84
N GLU A 48 -4.38 32.23 -10.08
CA GLU A 48 -4.64 30.83 -10.45
C GLU A 48 -3.41 29.95 -10.20
N THR A 49 -2.23 30.40 -10.63
CA THR A 49 -0.98 29.66 -10.37
C THR A 49 -0.69 29.55 -8.86
N ALA A 50 -1.04 30.57 -8.07
CA ALA A 50 -0.92 30.51 -6.61
C ALA A 50 -1.94 29.54 -5.98
N LEU A 51 -3.15 29.46 -6.54
CA LEU A 51 -4.17 28.50 -6.13
C LEU A 51 -3.71 27.06 -6.39
N ASP A 52 -3.17 26.75 -7.56
CA ASP A 52 -2.65 25.42 -7.91
C ASP A 52 -1.54 24.98 -6.95
N ARG A 53 -0.63 25.89 -6.59
CA ARG A 53 0.41 25.62 -5.58
C ARG A 53 -0.18 25.30 -4.21
N ASN A 54 -1.22 26.02 -3.80
CA ASN A 54 -1.90 25.74 -2.53
C ASN A 54 -2.61 24.38 -2.56
N ILE A 55 -3.26 24.02 -3.67
CA ILE A 55 -3.90 22.72 -3.85
C ILE A 55 -2.86 21.60 -3.77
N ALA A 56 -1.75 21.70 -4.51
CA ALA A 56 -0.68 20.71 -4.46
C ALA A 56 -0.07 20.58 -3.04
N ARG A 57 0.05 21.69 -2.30
CA ARG A 57 0.52 21.66 -0.91
C ARG A 57 -0.48 20.97 0.02
N ILE A 58 -1.78 21.21 -0.14
CA ILE A 58 -2.85 20.53 0.61
C ILE A 58 -2.76 19.02 0.40
N GLU A 59 -2.75 18.57 -0.86
CA GLU A 59 -2.65 17.14 -1.20
C GLU A 59 -1.38 16.49 -0.63
N SER A 60 -0.26 17.20 -0.72
CA SER A 60 1.00 16.72 -0.15
C SER A 60 0.93 16.55 1.36
N ILE A 61 0.35 17.52 2.09
CA ILE A 61 0.24 17.45 3.56
C ILE A 61 -0.73 16.34 3.96
N GLU A 62 -1.87 16.21 3.29
CA GLU A 62 -2.82 15.12 3.56
C GLU A 62 -2.19 13.74 3.36
N ARG A 63 -1.42 13.56 2.27
CA ARG A 63 -0.68 12.32 2.02
C ARG A 63 0.31 12.02 3.13
N THR A 64 1.05 13.03 3.60
CA THR A 64 2.00 12.87 4.70
C THR A 64 1.29 12.50 6.00
N LEU A 65 0.20 13.18 6.36
CA LEU A 65 -0.59 12.87 7.55
C LEU A 65 -1.12 11.44 7.51
N GLY A 66 -1.74 11.02 6.40
CA GLY A 66 -2.22 9.64 6.26
C GLY A 66 -1.09 8.60 6.31
N THR A 67 0.09 8.93 5.80
CA THR A 67 1.27 8.06 5.90
C THR A 67 1.75 7.94 7.35
N LEU A 68 1.78 9.04 8.10
CA LEU A 68 2.16 9.04 9.51
C LEU A 68 1.17 8.23 10.36
N ASP A 69 -0.13 8.32 10.08
CA ASP A 69 -1.17 7.53 10.75
C ASP A 69 -0.96 6.02 10.52
N ILE A 70 -0.62 5.62 9.29
CA ILE A 70 -0.27 4.22 8.97
C ILE A 70 1.00 3.79 9.70
N ILE A 71 2.05 4.62 9.68
CA ILE A 71 3.32 4.33 10.35
C ILE A 71 3.11 4.17 11.85
N ALA A 72 2.22 4.95 12.47
CA ALA A 72 1.94 4.86 13.91
C ALA A 72 1.36 3.49 14.32
N VAL A 73 0.51 2.89 13.47
CA VAL A 73 -0.14 1.59 13.78
C VAL A 73 0.61 0.37 13.25
N THR A 74 1.52 0.56 12.28
CA THR A 74 2.22 -0.54 11.60
C THR A 74 3.10 -1.39 12.53
N PRO A 75 3.90 -0.83 13.46
CA PRO A 75 4.73 -1.62 14.36
C PRO A 75 3.94 -2.61 15.23
N ALA A 76 2.84 -2.15 15.83
CA ALA A 76 1.99 -3.00 16.67
C ALA A 76 1.38 -4.15 15.87
N LYS A 77 0.95 -3.89 14.62
CA LYS A 77 0.47 -4.92 13.71
C LYS A 77 1.56 -5.93 13.38
N ILE A 78 2.79 -5.47 13.08
CA ILE A 78 3.91 -6.37 12.76
C ILE A 78 4.21 -7.27 13.96
N ILE A 79 4.29 -6.72 15.17
CA ILE A 79 4.56 -7.50 16.39
C ILE A 79 3.50 -8.59 16.58
N ALA A 80 2.22 -8.23 16.55
CA ALA A 80 1.13 -9.20 16.72
C ALA A 80 1.15 -10.30 15.65
N ASP A 81 1.43 -9.93 14.40
CA ASP A 81 1.52 -10.87 13.28
C ASP A 81 2.77 -11.77 13.38
N THR A 82 3.89 -11.24 13.88
CA THR A 82 5.10 -12.02 14.17
C THR A 82 4.86 -13.02 15.31
N GLU A 83 4.23 -12.60 16.41
CA GLU A 83 3.90 -13.46 17.55
C GLU A 83 2.94 -14.58 17.14
N TYR A 84 1.89 -14.25 16.37
CA TYR A 84 0.96 -15.24 15.83
C TYR A 84 1.68 -16.30 14.98
N ARG A 85 2.57 -15.87 14.07
CA ARG A 85 3.34 -16.80 13.24
C ARG A 85 4.31 -17.67 14.05
N ALA A 86 4.92 -17.11 15.10
CA ALA A 86 5.79 -17.87 15.99
C ALA A 86 5.01 -18.98 16.71
N ALA A 87 3.85 -18.66 17.30
CA ALA A 87 2.99 -19.62 17.96
C ALA A 87 2.46 -20.70 16.99
N ALA A 88 2.03 -20.31 15.79
CA ALA A 88 1.60 -21.25 14.76
C ALA A 88 2.74 -22.20 14.35
N ARG A 89 3.96 -21.69 14.20
CA ARG A 89 5.14 -22.50 13.90
C ARG A 89 5.46 -23.49 15.02
N GLU A 90 5.40 -23.05 16.27
CA GLU A 90 5.64 -23.93 17.44
C GLU A 90 4.60 -25.04 17.53
N LYS A 91 3.32 -24.72 17.29
CA LYS A 91 2.24 -25.71 17.23
C LYS A 91 2.50 -26.77 16.16
N VAL A 92 2.77 -26.35 14.91
CA VAL A 92 3.04 -27.28 13.79
C VAL A 92 4.28 -28.13 14.09
N LYS A 93 5.31 -27.54 14.70
CA LYS A 93 6.50 -28.29 15.12
C LYS A 93 6.15 -29.36 16.15
N ALA A 94 5.39 -29.01 17.20
CA ALA A 94 4.98 -29.96 18.23
C ALA A 94 4.11 -31.10 17.66
N GLU A 95 3.18 -30.80 16.74
CA GLU A 95 2.39 -31.82 16.03
C GLU A 95 3.28 -32.75 15.20
N THR A 96 4.28 -32.19 14.51
CA THR A 96 5.25 -32.97 13.72
C THR A 96 6.11 -33.87 14.62
N ASP A 97 6.56 -33.36 15.76
CA ASP A 97 7.35 -34.11 16.74
C ASP A 97 6.53 -35.29 17.30
N ILE A 98 5.23 -35.08 17.60
CA ILE A 98 4.30 -36.14 18.03
C ILE A 98 4.17 -37.22 16.94
N LEU A 99 3.86 -36.83 15.69
CA LEU A 99 3.71 -37.78 14.57
C LEU A 99 4.99 -38.62 14.39
N THR A 100 6.15 -37.97 14.40
CA THR A 100 7.45 -38.63 14.28
C THR A 100 7.70 -39.62 15.43
N SER A 101 7.37 -39.22 16.67
CA SER A 101 7.52 -40.08 17.86
C SER A 101 6.63 -41.33 17.82
N GLN A 102 5.43 -41.22 17.22
CA GLN A 102 4.49 -42.33 17.07
C GLN A 102 4.85 -43.28 15.92
N LYS A 103 6.01 -43.09 15.26
CA LYS A 103 6.40 -43.77 14.01
C LYS A 103 5.35 -43.64 12.89
N GLN A 104 4.41 -42.71 13.03
CA GLN A 104 3.65 -42.18 11.92
C GLN A 104 4.60 -41.22 11.21
N GLY A 105 5.50 -41.79 10.40
CA GLY A 105 6.38 -41.01 9.54
C GLY A 105 5.54 -39.98 8.78
N VAL A 106 6.14 -38.84 8.42
CA VAL A 106 5.46 -37.78 7.67
C VAL A 106 4.98 -38.34 6.33
N THR A 107 3.76 -38.88 6.31
CA THR A 107 3.04 -39.30 5.10
C THR A 107 2.50 -38.04 4.47
N THR A 108 3.39 -37.34 3.76
CA THR A 108 2.91 -36.33 2.82
C THR A 108 2.35 -37.04 1.60
N PRO A 109 1.39 -36.43 0.88
CA PRO A 109 0.96 -36.95 -0.42
C PRO A 109 2.14 -37.25 -1.37
N MET A 110 3.23 -36.49 -1.26
CA MET A 110 4.46 -36.74 -2.03
C MET A 110 5.19 -38.02 -1.57
N THR A 111 5.22 -38.30 -0.26
CA THR A 111 5.78 -39.55 0.29
C THR A 111 5.02 -40.77 -0.24
N GLU A 112 3.68 -40.69 -0.32
CA GLU A 112 2.85 -41.76 -0.88
C GLU A 112 3.08 -41.97 -2.38
N ILE A 113 3.19 -40.88 -3.15
CA ILE A 113 3.50 -40.93 -4.59
C ILE A 113 4.89 -41.54 -4.85
N VAL A 114 5.91 -41.16 -4.06
CA VAL A 114 7.26 -41.71 -4.20
C VAL A 114 7.33 -43.18 -3.77
N SER A 115 6.58 -43.58 -2.74
CA SER A 115 6.46 -44.99 -2.34
C SER A 115 5.82 -45.82 -3.45
N THR A 116 4.68 -45.38 -3.97
CA THR A 116 3.97 -46.08 -5.06
C THR A 116 4.82 -46.18 -6.33
N LEU A 117 5.59 -45.15 -6.68
CA LEU A 117 6.54 -45.22 -7.80
C LEU A 117 7.67 -46.24 -7.58
N HIS A 118 8.24 -46.32 -6.37
CA HIS A 118 9.25 -47.33 -6.05
C HIS A 118 8.69 -48.75 -6.12
N ASP A 119 7.47 -48.96 -5.62
CA ASP A 119 6.79 -50.25 -5.67
C ASP A 119 6.51 -50.67 -7.12
N MET A 120 6.09 -49.73 -7.97
CA MET A 120 5.92 -49.96 -9.41
C MET A 120 7.25 -50.26 -10.13
N SER A 121 8.36 -49.64 -9.70
CA SER A 121 9.68 -49.91 -10.27
C SER A 121 10.23 -51.30 -9.91
N HIS A 122 9.87 -51.85 -8.74
CA HIS A 122 10.29 -53.19 -8.32
C HIS A 122 9.42 -54.29 -8.93
N SER A 123 8.21 -53.96 -9.41
CA SER A 123 7.35 -54.87 -10.20
C SER A 123 7.89 -55.16 -11.62
N GLY A 124 8.98 -54.52 -12.04
CA GLY A 124 9.56 -54.63 -13.39
C GLY A 124 10.85 -55.45 -13.50
N ARG A 125 11.28 -56.15 -12.43
CA ARG A 125 12.44 -57.06 -12.54
C ARG A 125 12.03 -58.33 -13.28
N LEU A 126 12.44 -58.42 -14.54
CA LEU A 126 12.51 -59.64 -15.34
C LEU A 126 13.57 -60.58 -14.71
N ASP A 127 13.26 -61.25 -13.60
CA ASP A 127 14.12 -62.28 -13.02
C ASP A 127 13.88 -63.69 -13.63
N ASP A 128 13.00 -63.79 -14.63
CA ASP A 128 12.72 -65.05 -15.34
C ASP A 128 13.13 -64.95 -16.83
N ILE A 129 14.44 -64.77 -17.10
CA ILE A 129 14.99 -65.11 -18.42
C ILE A 129 15.68 -66.47 -18.27
N PRO A 130 15.15 -67.56 -18.86
CA PRO A 130 15.86 -68.83 -18.90
C PRO A 130 17.11 -68.68 -19.76
N GLU A 131 18.28 -69.02 -19.22
CA GLU A 131 19.49 -69.22 -20.03
C GLU A 131 19.32 -70.52 -20.85
N GLU A 132 19.13 -70.39 -22.17
CA GLU A 132 19.42 -71.44 -23.16
C GLU A 132 20.61 -71.02 -24.03
#